data_AF-A0A7V9TZG1-F1
#
_entry.id   AF-A0A7V9TZG1-F1
#
_cell.length_a   1.000
_cell.length_b   1.000
_cell.length_c   1.000
_cell.angle_alpha   90.00
_cell.angle_beta   90.00
_cell.angle_gamma   90.00
#
_symmetry.space_group_name_H-M   'P 1'
#
loop_
_entity.id
_entity.type
_entity.pdbx_description
1 polymer ?
#
loop_
_entity_poly.entity_id
_entity_poly.type
_entity_poly.pdbx_seq_one_letter_code
_entity_poly.pdbx_strand_id
1 'polypeptide(L)'
;MARTSAILTDVSDGTATIRFNQPAARNPLSSTTLNELTNAVSLLTARKDLKVIIFTGADDVFASGADIRELAQLDAERAFEFAGFGQKLFQTIADATQVTIAAINGYCMGGGLDLALACDLRIASPQAVFRHPGARLGIITGWGGTQRLPRLIGRTRALDLLLSARLMNSQEALKVGLITDLVATPLDAAIRLAETMDGKPD
;
A
#
# COMPACT_ATOMS: atom_id res chain seq x y z
N MET A 1 -10.45 -15.39 23.22
CA MET A 1 -9.89 -14.02 23.17
C MET A 1 -10.48 -13.33 21.96
N ALA A 2 -11.03 -12.13 22.12
CA ALA A 2 -11.55 -11.36 20.98
C ALA A 2 -10.38 -11.05 20.04
N ARG A 3 -10.53 -11.42 18.76
CA ARG A 3 -9.51 -11.15 17.74
C ARG A 3 -9.44 -9.64 17.52
N THR A 4 -8.27 -9.04 17.73
CA THR A 4 -8.02 -7.64 17.37
C THR A 4 -8.00 -7.53 15.84
N SER A 5 -8.69 -6.50 15.31
CA SER A 5 -8.76 -6.20 13.87
C SER A 5 -7.36 -6.04 13.25
N ALA A 6 -7.19 -6.54 12.02
CA ALA A 6 -5.92 -6.43 11.28
C ALA A 6 -5.69 -5.01 10.73
N ILE A 7 -6.76 -4.23 10.59
CA ILE A 7 -6.72 -2.80 10.27
C ILE A 7 -7.51 -1.99 11.28
N LEU A 8 -7.10 -0.74 11.49
CA LEU A 8 -7.85 0.28 12.21
C LEU A 8 -8.27 1.36 11.22
N THR A 9 -9.49 1.87 11.35
CA THR A 9 -10.01 2.97 10.52
C THR A 9 -10.41 4.13 11.43
N ASP A 10 -9.89 5.31 11.13
CA ASP A 10 -10.28 6.57 11.75
C ASP A 10 -10.83 7.52 10.68
N VAL A 11 -11.85 8.31 11.02
CA VAL A 11 -12.44 9.29 10.10
C VAL A 11 -12.59 10.62 10.81
N SER A 12 -11.96 11.64 10.26
CA SER A 12 -11.97 13.01 10.77
C SER A 12 -11.86 13.99 9.61
N ASP A 13 -12.63 15.08 9.65
CA ASP A 13 -12.53 16.21 8.71
C ASP A 13 -12.45 15.82 7.22
N GLY A 14 -13.38 14.97 6.76
CA GLY A 14 -13.43 14.52 5.37
C GLY A 14 -12.29 13.57 4.95
N THR A 15 -11.45 13.15 5.90
CA THR A 15 -10.32 12.25 5.69
C THR A 15 -10.54 10.94 6.42
N ALA A 16 -10.31 9.82 5.73
CA ALA A 16 -10.27 8.50 6.35
C ALA A 16 -8.83 7.99 6.41
N THR A 17 -8.39 7.53 7.57
CA THR A 17 -7.08 6.89 7.74
C THR A 17 -7.25 5.40 8.03
N ILE A 18 -6.70 4.55 7.16
CA ILE A 18 -6.61 3.11 7.36
C ILE A 18 -5.19 2.77 7.81
N ARG A 19 -5.05 2.22 9.01
CA ARG A 19 -3.78 1.78 9.59
C ARG A 19 -3.70 0.26 9.69
N PHE A 20 -2.66 -0.34 9.12
CA PHE A 20 -2.35 -1.75 9.37
C PHE A 20 -1.88 -1.97 10.82
N ASN A 21 -2.48 -2.94 11.50
CA ASN A 21 -2.40 -3.11 12.95
C ASN A 21 -1.93 -4.51 13.35
N GLN A 22 -0.98 -5.06 12.60
CA GLN A 22 -0.30 -6.32 12.94
C GLN A 22 1.22 -6.14 12.98
N PRO A 23 1.75 -5.18 13.76
CA PRO A 23 3.17 -4.82 13.73
C PRO A 23 4.09 -5.99 14.09
N ALA A 24 3.72 -6.83 15.06
CA ALA A 24 4.49 -8.01 15.45
C ALA A 24 4.70 -9.02 14.29
N ALA A 25 3.75 -9.06 13.34
CA ALA A 25 3.85 -9.87 12.13
C ALA A 25 4.34 -9.07 10.91
N ARG A 26 4.74 -7.80 11.11
CA ARG A 26 5.12 -6.85 10.06
C ARG A 26 3.99 -6.57 9.06
N ASN A 27 2.75 -6.40 9.54
CA ASN A 27 1.60 -5.98 8.74
C ASN A 27 1.43 -6.79 7.44
N PRO A 28 1.23 -8.13 7.51
CA PRO A 28 0.99 -8.93 6.34
C PRO A 28 -0.40 -8.63 5.77
N LEU A 29 -0.48 -8.57 4.44
CA LEU A 29 -1.73 -8.56 3.68
C LEU A 29 -2.24 -10.00 3.54
N SER A 30 -2.54 -10.61 4.68
CA SER A 30 -3.18 -11.92 4.78
C SER A 30 -4.58 -11.90 4.20
N SER A 31 -5.17 -13.07 3.95
CA SER A 31 -6.55 -13.20 3.49
C SER A 31 -7.54 -12.49 4.45
N THR A 32 -7.28 -12.50 5.76
CA THR A 32 -8.11 -11.71 6.69
C THR A 32 -7.92 -10.21 6.45
N THR A 33 -6.66 -9.74 6.43
CA THR A 33 -6.36 -8.32 6.23
C THR A 33 -6.98 -7.80 4.93
N LEU A 34 -6.88 -8.56 3.83
CA LEU A 34 -7.45 -8.19 2.54
C LEU A 34 -8.99 -8.15 2.56
N ASN A 35 -9.64 -9.07 3.27
CA ASN A 35 -11.11 -9.04 3.44
C ASN A 35 -11.56 -7.83 4.26
N GLU A 36 -10.91 -7.55 5.38
CA GLU A 36 -11.18 -6.36 6.20
C GLU A 36 -10.95 -5.07 5.39
N LEU A 37 -9.83 -5.01 4.65
CA LEU A 37 -9.49 -3.89 3.80
C LEU A 37 -10.49 -3.71 2.65
N THR A 38 -10.96 -4.80 2.04
CA THR A 38 -11.98 -4.74 0.99
C THR A 38 -13.28 -4.14 1.50
N ASN A 39 -13.73 -4.57 2.69
CA ASN A 39 -14.92 -4.04 3.31
C ASN A 39 -14.74 -2.55 3.67
N ALA A 40 -13.62 -2.19 4.29
CA ALA A 40 -13.33 -0.81 4.67
C ALA A 40 -13.27 0.10 3.42
N VAL A 41 -12.49 -0.26 2.41
CA VAL A 41 -12.37 0.51 1.16
C VAL A 41 -13.73 0.66 0.50
N SER A 42 -14.53 -0.41 0.37
CA SER A 42 -15.86 -0.32 -0.25
C SER A 42 -16.81 0.63 0.49
N LEU A 43 -16.77 0.64 1.83
CA LEU A 43 -17.58 1.56 2.63
C LEU A 43 -17.09 3.00 2.52
N LEU A 44 -15.78 3.22 2.53
CA LEU A 44 -15.19 4.55 2.47
C LEU A 44 -15.33 5.19 1.08
N THR A 45 -15.15 4.43 0.00
CA THR A 45 -15.29 4.99 -1.36
C THR A 45 -16.74 5.34 -1.70
N ALA A 46 -17.72 4.71 -1.06
CA ALA A 46 -19.14 5.05 -1.19
C ALA A 46 -19.54 6.35 -0.45
N ARG A 47 -18.69 6.87 0.44
CA ARG A 47 -18.99 8.09 1.22
C ARG A 47 -18.70 9.36 0.43
N LYS A 48 -19.71 10.21 0.29
CA LYS A 48 -19.63 11.50 -0.42
C LYS A 48 -19.00 12.62 0.41
N ASP A 49 -19.01 12.45 1.73
CA ASP A 49 -18.41 13.38 2.68
C ASP A 49 -16.90 13.18 2.81
N LEU A 50 -16.35 12.05 2.35
CA LEU A 50 -14.91 11.82 2.30
C LEU A 50 -14.30 12.40 1.02
N LYS A 51 -13.13 13.02 1.19
CA LYS A 51 -12.29 13.59 0.12
C LYS A 51 -10.98 12.85 -0.04
N VAL A 52 -10.42 12.36 1.06
CA VAL A 52 -9.11 11.70 1.08
C VAL A 52 -9.17 10.39 1.85
N ILE A 53 -8.48 9.37 1.33
CA ILE A 53 -8.24 8.09 2.02
C ILE A 53 -6.72 7.90 2.15
N ILE A 54 -6.24 7.82 3.38
CA ILE A 54 -4.82 7.63 3.69
C ILE A 54 -4.62 6.19 4.17
N PHE A 55 -3.63 5.51 3.58
CA PHE A 55 -3.16 4.21 4.04
C PHE A 55 -1.83 4.41 4.77
N THR A 56 -1.66 3.76 5.91
CA THR A 56 -0.39 3.76 6.66
C THR A 56 -0.20 2.47 7.46
N GLY A 57 1.00 2.23 7.96
CA GLY A 57 1.30 1.11 8.84
C GLY A 57 1.47 1.51 10.30
N ALA A 58 1.83 0.52 11.11
CA ALA A 58 2.28 0.69 12.49
C ALA A 58 3.79 0.46 12.59
N ASP A 59 4.41 1.04 13.62
CA ASP A 59 5.85 1.00 13.87
C ASP A 59 6.68 1.42 12.64
N ASP A 60 7.64 0.59 12.22
CA ASP A 60 8.52 0.82 11.08
C ASP A 60 8.10 0.02 9.83
N VAL A 61 6.87 -0.49 9.78
CA VAL A 61 6.38 -1.28 8.65
C VAL A 61 5.08 -0.72 8.11
N PHE A 62 5.08 -0.35 6.82
CA PHE A 62 3.85 -0.03 6.10
C PHE A 62 3.02 -1.31 5.90
N ALA A 63 3.52 -2.22 5.06
CA ALA A 63 2.96 -3.54 4.84
C ALA A 63 4.02 -4.47 4.24
N SER A 64 4.06 -5.74 4.68
CA SER A 64 5.05 -6.73 4.22
C SER A 64 4.64 -7.50 2.96
N GLY A 65 3.43 -7.26 2.45
CA GLY A 65 2.86 -7.96 1.29
C GLY A 65 2.05 -9.18 1.69
N ALA A 66 1.75 -10.05 0.73
CA ALA A 66 0.98 -11.28 0.99
C ALA A 66 1.63 -12.14 2.10
N ASP A 67 0.82 -12.78 2.92
CA ASP A 67 1.32 -13.74 3.90
C ASP A 67 1.91 -14.95 3.18
N ILE A 68 3.23 -15.13 3.29
CA ILE A 68 3.97 -16.21 2.62
C ILE A 68 3.51 -17.59 3.12
N ARG A 69 3.04 -17.70 4.36
CA ARG A 69 2.54 -18.97 4.91
C ARG A 69 1.24 -19.37 4.24
N GLU A 70 0.35 -18.41 3.99
CA GLU A 70 -0.89 -18.65 3.23
C GLU A 70 -0.58 -18.98 1.78
N LEU A 71 0.33 -18.21 1.16
CA LEU A 71 0.71 -18.41 -0.24
C LEU A 71 1.30 -19.80 -0.50
N ALA A 72 2.10 -20.32 0.44
CA ALA A 72 2.71 -21.65 0.34
C ALA A 72 1.69 -22.81 0.37
N GLN A 73 0.44 -22.56 0.74
CA GLN A 73 -0.63 -23.57 0.79
C GLN A 73 -1.56 -23.52 -0.43
N LEU A 74 -1.37 -22.57 -1.35
CA LEU A 74 -2.22 -22.42 -2.52
C LEU A 74 -1.77 -23.35 -3.65
N ASP A 75 -2.74 -24.00 -4.31
CA ASP A 75 -2.55 -24.59 -5.62
C ASP A 75 -2.69 -23.52 -6.72
N ALA A 76 -2.52 -23.91 -7.98
CA ALA A 76 -2.53 -22.98 -9.11
C ALA A 76 -3.88 -22.24 -9.28
N GLU A 77 -5.00 -22.94 -9.09
CA GLU A 77 -6.34 -22.36 -9.24
C GLU A 77 -6.61 -21.33 -8.13
N ARG A 78 -6.36 -21.72 -6.87
CA ARG A 78 -6.54 -20.81 -5.73
C ARG A 78 -5.55 -19.64 -5.76
N ALA A 79 -4.33 -19.85 -6.25
CA ALA A 79 -3.37 -18.77 -6.42
C ALA A 79 -3.84 -17.76 -7.49
N PHE A 80 -4.48 -18.22 -8.56
CA PHE A 80 -5.08 -17.36 -9.57
C PHE A 80 -6.25 -16.55 -8.99
N GLU A 81 -7.14 -17.18 -8.24
CA GLU A 81 -8.24 -16.49 -7.55
C GLU A 81 -7.73 -15.46 -6.54
N PHE A 82 -6.71 -15.82 -5.76
CA PHE A 82 -6.07 -14.92 -4.78
C PHE A 82 -5.40 -13.71 -5.44
N ALA A 83 -4.75 -13.92 -6.59
CA ALA A 83 -4.23 -12.81 -7.39
C ALA A 83 -5.35 -11.90 -7.88
N GLY A 84 -6.43 -12.47 -8.44
CA GLY A 84 -7.61 -11.73 -8.90
C GLY A 84 -8.29 -10.92 -7.80
N PHE A 85 -8.40 -11.49 -6.59
CA PHE A 85 -8.96 -10.82 -5.43
C PHE A 85 -8.17 -9.56 -5.04
N GLY A 86 -6.85 -9.66 -4.90
CA GLY A 86 -6.00 -8.51 -4.59
C GLY A 86 -5.95 -7.48 -5.73
N GLN A 87 -5.94 -7.93 -6.99
CA GLN A 87 -6.05 -7.02 -8.14
C GLN A 87 -7.33 -6.21 -8.12
N LYS A 88 -8.48 -6.84 -7.84
CA LYS A 88 -9.77 -6.16 -7.76
C LYS A 88 -9.78 -5.12 -6.65
N LEU A 89 -9.29 -5.47 -5.45
CA LEU A 89 -9.20 -4.53 -4.33
C LEU A 89 -8.36 -3.31 -4.70
N PHE A 90 -7.15 -3.51 -5.24
CA PHE A 90 -6.26 -2.40 -5.57
C PHE A 90 -6.75 -1.61 -6.78
N GLN A 91 -7.52 -2.23 -7.68
CA GLN A 91 -8.22 -1.51 -8.74
C GLN A 91 -9.32 -0.62 -8.15
N THR A 92 -10.09 -1.08 -7.16
CA THR A 92 -11.07 -0.23 -6.45
C THR A 92 -10.42 0.97 -5.75
N ILE A 93 -9.21 0.80 -5.19
CA ILE A 93 -8.44 1.92 -4.63
C ILE A 93 -8.04 2.90 -5.74
N ALA A 94 -7.49 2.39 -6.86
CA ALA A 94 -7.06 3.23 -7.98
C ALA A 94 -8.21 3.96 -8.71
N ASP A 95 -9.42 3.40 -8.66
CA ASP A 95 -10.63 3.97 -9.27
C ASP A 95 -11.45 4.80 -8.26
N ALA A 96 -10.96 5.01 -7.04
CA ALA A 96 -11.65 5.79 -6.02
C ALA A 96 -11.85 7.23 -6.50
N THR A 97 -13.01 7.83 -6.17
CA THR A 97 -13.26 9.26 -6.46
C THR A 97 -12.57 10.17 -5.44
N GLN A 98 -12.23 9.63 -4.27
CA GLN A 98 -11.41 10.27 -3.26
C GLN A 98 -9.93 10.22 -3.66
N VAL A 99 -9.15 11.22 -3.25
CA VAL A 99 -7.69 11.17 -3.38
C VAL A 99 -7.14 10.13 -2.42
N THR A 100 -6.29 9.24 -2.92
CA THR A 100 -5.70 8.16 -2.13
C THR A 100 -4.21 8.41 -1.88
N ILE A 101 -3.78 8.31 -0.63
CA ILE A 101 -2.40 8.60 -0.22
C ILE A 101 -1.81 7.42 0.53
N ALA A 102 -0.68 6.91 0.07
CA ALA A 102 0.15 5.98 0.84
C ALA A 102 1.16 6.76 1.69
N ALA A 103 0.90 6.84 3.01
CA ALA A 103 1.81 7.38 4.01
C ALA A 103 2.73 6.26 4.53
N ILE A 104 3.86 6.07 3.86
CA ILE A 104 4.78 4.95 4.04
C ILE A 104 5.77 5.23 5.19
N ASN A 105 5.46 4.70 6.37
CA ASN A 105 6.25 4.88 7.59
C ASN A 105 7.55 4.04 7.65
N GLY A 106 7.72 3.05 6.77
CA GLY A 106 8.95 2.24 6.72
C GLY A 106 8.91 1.14 5.65
N TYR A 107 9.05 -0.14 6.04
CA TYR A 107 9.09 -1.26 5.09
C TYR A 107 7.81 -1.34 4.23
N CYS A 108 7.95 -1.23 2.91
CA CYS A 108 6.87 -1.31 1.92
C CYS A 108 7.19 -2.41 0.89
N MET A 109 6.67 -3.61 1.12
CA MET A 109 7.17 -4.82 0.48
C MET A 109 6.08 -5.59 -0.25
N GLY A 110 6.42 -6.21 -1.39
CA GLY A 110 5.51 -7.12 -2.11
C GLY A 110 4.17 -6.47 -2.40
N GLY A 111 3.09 -7.10 -1.94
CA GLY A 111 1.74 -6.55 -2.03
C GLY A 111 1.53 -5.19 -1.35
N GLY A 112 2.34 -4.83 -0.34
CA GLY A 112 2.32 -3.50 0.25
C GLY A 112 2.78 -2.42 -0.73
N LEU A 113 3.77 -2.74 -1.57
CA LEU A 113 4.19 -1.87 -2.67
C LEU A 113 3.13 -1.82 -3.76
N ASP A 114 2.44 -2.92 -4.05
CA ASP A 114 1.31 -2.92 -5.00
C ASP A 114 0.17 -2.01 -4.56
N LEU A 115 -0.16 -2.01 -3.25
CA LEU A 115 -1.14 -1.10 -2.67
C LEU A 115 -0.68 0.35 -2.77
N ALA A 116 0.59 0.64 -2.43
CA ALA A 116 1.13 2.00 -2.54
C ALA A 116 1.13 2.50 -3.99
N LEU A 117 1.40 1.62 -4.96
CA LEU A 117 1.32 1.92 -6.40
C LEU A 117 -0.11 2.14 -6.89
N ALA A 118 -1.11 1.60 -6.19
CA ALA A 118 -2.52 1.82 -6.50
C ALA A 118 -3.06 3.14 -5.95
N CYS A 119 -2.37 3.76 -4.98
CA CYS A 119 -2.72 5.09 -4.50
C CYS A 119 -2.33 6.18 -5.51
N ASP A 120 -2.93 7.36 -5.43
CA ASP A 120 -2.55 8.52 -6.24
C ASP A 120 -1.16 9.03 -5.84
N LEU A 121 -0.99 9.28 -4.54
CA LEU A 121 0.21 9.86 -3.95
C LEU A 121 0.91 8.89 -2.99
N ARG A 122 2.24 9.06 -2.88
CA ARG A 122 3.10 8.28 -1.99
C ARG A 122 4.06 9.22 -1.29
N ILE A 123 3.95 9.32 0.03
CA ILE A 123 4.84 10.09 0.91
C ILE A 123 5.55 9.08 1.81
N ALA A 124 6.87 9.19 1.97
CA ALA A 124 7.62 8.18 2.71
C ALA A 124 8.54 8.76 3.78
N SER A 125 8.86 7.93 4.78
CA SER A 125 9.88 8.24 5.76
C SER A 125 11.29 8.07 5.16
N PRO A 126 12.31 8.76 5.69
CA PRO A 126 13.70 8.51 5.30
C PRO A 126 14.14 7.06 5.51
N GLN A 127 13.50 6.33 6.43
CA GLN A 127 13.78 4.93 6.76
C GLN A 127 13.03 3.94 5.83
N ALA A 128 12.14 4.43 4.97
CA ALA A 128 11.37 3.58 4.07
C ALA A 128 12.26 2.83 3.08
N VAL A 129 11.89 1.57 2.85
CA VAL A 129 12.52 0.71 1.85
C VAL A 129 11.46 -0.04 1.06
N PHE A 130 11.73 -0.24 -0.22
CA PHE A 130 10.79 -0.74 -1.21
C PHE A 130 11.35 -1.96 -1.91
N ARG A 131 10.54 -3.01 -2.07
CA ARG A 131 10.95 -4.22 -2.80
C ARG A 131 9.77 -5.13 -3.13
N HIS A 132 9.77 -5.70 -4.34
CA HIS A 132 9.05 -6.94 -4.61
C HIS A 132 9.98 -8.15 -4.40
N PRO A 133 9.76 -9.00 -3.39
CA PRO A 133 10.64 -10.14 -3.11
C PRO A 133 10.42 -11.34 -4.05
N GLY A 134 9.41 -11.29 -4.93
CA GLY A 134 8.88 -12.44 -5.65
C GLY A 134 9.93 -13.26 -6.39
N ALA A 135 10.84 -12.61 -7.13
CA ALA A 135 11.85 -13.33 -7.92
C ALA A 135 12.76 -14.25 -7.06
N ARG A 136 13.02 -13.88 -5.80
CA ARG A 136 13.77 -14.74 -4.85
C ARG A 136 12.98 -15.96 -4.38
N LEU A 137 11.66 -15.90 -4.49
CA LEU A 137 10.73 -16.95 -4.10
C LEU A 137 10.22 -17.76 -5.31
N GLY A 138 10.72 -17.49 -6.51
CA GLY A 138 10.25 -18.14 -7.74
C GLY A 138 8.86 -17.69 -8.20
N ILE A 139 8.38 -16.53 -7.73
CA ILE A 139 7.06 -15.97 -8.06
C ILE A 139 7.20 -14.53 -8.59
N ILE A 140 6.09 -13.93 -9.02
CA ILE A 140 6.03 -12.52 -9.43
C ILE A 140 4.95 -11.79 -8.63
N THR A 141 5.02 -10.45 -8.55
CA THR A 141 3.91 -9.67 -7.96
C THR A 141 2.62 -9.95 -8.73
N GLY A 142 1.56 -10.30 -7.99
CA GLY A 142 0.26 -10.66 -8.52
C GLY A 142 -0.79 -9.55 -8.46
N TRP A 143 -0.55 -8.44 -7.77
CA TRP A 143 -1.60 -7.44 -7.47
C TRP A 143 -1.45 -6.12 -8.23
N GLY A 144 -0.71 -6.15 -9.34
CA GLY A 144 -0.64 -5.05 -10.31
C GLY A 144 0.73 -4.38 -10.44
N GLY A 145 1.73 -4.74 -9.64
CA GLY A 145 3.07 -4.15 -9.69
C GLY A 145 3.78 -4.33 -11.03
N THR A 146 3.55 -5.45 -11.73
CA THR A 146 4.07 -5.65 -13.10
C THR A 146 3.53 -4.63 -14.10
N GLN A 147 2.42 -3.96 -13.76
CA GLN A 147 1.75 -2.99 -14.60
C GLN A 147 2.01 -1.56 -14.11
N ARG A 148 1.75 -1.26 -12.84
CA ARG A 148 1.82 0.10 -12.29
C ARG A 148 3.25 0.59 -12.15
N LEU A 149 4.17 -0.26 -11.66
CA LEU A 149 5.57 0.13 -11.44
C LEU A 149 6.28 0.59 -12.73
N PRO A 150 6.29 -0.17 -13.85
CA PRO A 150 6.97 0.29 -15.07
C PRO A 150 6.33 1.52 -15.72
N ARG A 151 5.03 1.75 -15.52
CA ARG A 151 4.36 2.98 -15.97
C ARG A 151 4.78 4.19 -15.14
N LEU A 152 5.09 3.99 -13.86
CA LEU A 152 5.49 5.05 -12.94
C LEU A 152 6.99 5.41 -13.07
N ILE A 153 7.89 4.42 -12.99
CA ILE A 153 9.34 4.66 -12.88
C ILE A 153 10.13 4.30 -14.15
N GLY A 154 9.42 3.92 -15.22
CA GLY A 154 10.00 3.42 -16.47
C GLY A 154 10.34 1.93 -16.44
N ARG A 155 10.16 1.28 -17.60
CA ARG A 155 10.29 -0.18 -17.76
C ARG A 155 11.64 -0.74 -17.30
N THR A 156 12.75 -0.10 -17.67
CA THR A 156 14.10 -0.60 -17.35
C THR A 156 14.36 -0.67 -15.85
N ARG A 157 13.99 0.38 -15.11
CA ARG A 157 14.15 0.42 -13.65
C ARG A 157 13.20 -0.56 -12.97
N ALA A 158 11.97 -0.67 -13.44
CA ALA A 158 11.03 -1.65 -12.91
C ALA A 158 11.53 -3.09 -13.11
N LEU A 159 12.08 -3.43 -14.27
CA LEU A 159 12.67 -4.75 -14.52
C LEU A 159 13.87 -5.02 -13.62
N ASP A 160 14.78 -4.06 -13.43
CA ASP A 160 15.89 -4.19 -12.49
C ASP A 160 15.39 -4.57 -11.09
N LEU A 161 14.39 -3.85 -10.56
CA LEU A 161 13.84 -4.12 -9.23
C LEU A 161 13.10 -5.46 -9.14
N LEU A 162 12.27 -5.77 -10.14
CA LEU A 162 11.45 -6.98 -10.16
C LEU A 162 12.29 -8.24 -10.33
N LEU A 163 13.32 -8.20 -11.20
CA LEU A 163 14.17 -9.35 -11.49
C LEU A 163 15.27 -9.56 -10.45
N SER A 164 15.91 -8.49 -9.98
CA SER A 164 16.95 -8.60 -8.94
C SER A 164 16.36 -8.81 -7.53
N ALA A 165 15.10 -8.41 -7.33
CA ALA A 165 14.47 -8.31 -6.02
C ALA A 165 15.38 -7.62 -4.99
N ARG A 166 16.12 -6.58 -5.42
CA ARG A 166 16.93 -5.75 -4.51
C ARG A 166 16.05 -4.79 -3.72
N LEU A 167 16.59 -4.29 -2.61
CA LEU A 167 15.97 -3.19 -1.89
C LEU A 167 16.25 -1.87 -2.63
N MET A 168 15.22 -1.04 -2.76
CA MET A 168 15.32 0.37 -3.11
C MET A 168 15.12 1.19 -1.83
N ASN A 169 16.03 2.10 -1.54
CA ASN A 169 15.89 3.00 -0.40
C ASN A 169 15.04 4.24 -0.76
N SER A 170 14.64 4.97 0.27
CA SER A 170 13.83 6.19 0.20
C SER A 170 14.38 7.26 -0.76
N GLN A 171 15.70 7.50 -0.75
CA GLN A 171 16.35 8.49 -1.61
C GLN A 171 16.31 8.09 -3.09
N GLU A 172 16.56 6.82 -3.39
CA GLU A 172 16.41 6.29 -4.74
C GLU A 172 14.95 6.36 -5.17
N ALA A 173 14.00 5.97 -4.30
CA ALA A 173 12.57 6.04 -4.57
C ALA A 173 12.12 7.46 -4.95
N LEU A 174 12.61 8.48 -4.25
CA LEU A 174 12.35 9.88 -4.59
C LEU A 174 12.93 10.23 -5.97
N LYS A 175 14.21 9.89 -6.20
CA LYS A 175 14.91 10.19 -7.46
C LYS A 175 14.25 9.54 -8.68
N VAL A 176 13.65 8.36 -8.53
CA VAL A 176 13.00 7.66 -9.63
C VAL A 176 11.52 8.01 -9.81
N GLY A 177 10.96 8.86 -8.94
CA GLY A 177 9.56 9.27 -8.99
C GLY A 177 8.58 8.24 -8.43
N LEU A 178 9.06 7.28 -7.62
CA LEU A 178 8.18 6.33 -6.93
C LEU A 178 7.39 7.05 -5.81
N ILE A 179 8.03 7.96 -5.09
CA ILE A 179 7.44 8.77 -4.03
C ILE A 179 7.59 10.25 -4.39
N THR A 180 6.70 11.09 -3.84
CA THR A 180 6.70 12.53 -4.10
C THR A 180 7.44 13.32 -3.04
N ASP A 181 7.57 12.79 -1.82
CA ASP A 181 8.19 13.51 -0.71
C ASP A 181 8.81 12.57 0.35
N LEU A 182 9.80 13.09 1.08
CA LEU A 182 10.53 12.45 2.16
C LEU A 182 10.45 13.26 3.45
N VAL A 183 9.71 12.75 4.44
CA VAL A 183 9.43 13.45 5.70
C VAL A 183 9.46 12.50 6.89
N ALA A 184 9.84 13.00 8.06
CA ALA A 184 9.94 12.16 9.27
C ALA A 184 8.59 11.55 9.69
N THR A 185 7.48 12.27 9.47
CA THR A 185 6.12 11.81 9.79
C THR A 185 5.22 11.81 8.56
N PRO A 186 5.25 10.75 7.73
CA PRO A 186 4.49 10.67 6.48
C PRO A 186 2.98 10.78 6.67
N LEU A 187 2.45 10.26 7.78
CA LEU A 187 1.02 10.37 8.08
C LEU A 187 0.61 11.82 8.34
N ASP A 188 1.33 12.54 9.20
CA ASP A 188 1.02 13.94 9.48
C ASP A 188 1.13 14.80 8.22
N ALA A 189 2.11 14.51 7.36
CA ALA A 189 2.24 15.19 6.07
C ALA A 189 1.07 14.88 5.13
N ALA A 190 0.61 13.63 5.08
CA ALA A 190 -0.57 13.25 4.30
C ALA A 190 -1.86 13.91 4.83
N ILE A 191 -2.01 14.02 6.16
CA ILE A 191 -3.14 14.71 6.79
C ILE A 191 -3.10 16.21 6.46
N ARG A 192 -1.94 16.88 6.62
CA ARG A 192 -1.80 18.29 6.23
C ARG A 192 -2.12 18.51 4.75
N LEU A 193 -1.64 17.62 3.88
CA LEU A 193 -1.97 17.68 2.46
C LEU A 193 -3.48 17.55 2.23
N ALA A 194 -4.15 16.63 2.94
CA ALA A 194 -5.60 16.49 2.87
C ALA A 194 -6.35 17.75 3.33
N GLU A 195 -5.88 18.44 4.38
CA GLU A 195 -6.47 19.69 4.87
C GLU A 195 -6.41 20.81 3.82
N THR A 196 -5.32 20.90 3.04
CA THR A 196 -5.22 21.88 1.94
C THR A 196 -6.22 21.61 0.81
N MET A 197 -6.62 20.35 0.61
CA MET A 197 -7.62 19.95 -0.41
C MET A 197 -9.05 20.32 0.00
N ASP A 198 -9.29 20.53 1.29
CA ASP A 198 -10.58 20.99 1.83
C ASP A 198 -10.74 22.51 1.74
N GLY A 199 -9.77 23.21 1.14
CA GLY A 199 -9.83 24.66 0.90
C GLY A 199 -9.63 25.50 2.17
N LYS A 200 -9.10 24.92 3.25
CA LYS A 200 -8.64 25.70 4.41
C LYS A 200 -7.34 26.42 4.02
N PRO A 201 -7.29 27.76 4.02
CA PRO A 201 -6.07 28.49 3.68
C PRO A 201 -5.00 28.28 4.76
N ASP A 202 -3.73 28.30 4.32
CA ASP A 202 -2.53 28.33 5.17
C ASP A 202 -2.54 29.49 6.19
#